data_AF-A0A7J5E741-F1
#
_entry.id   AF-A0A7J5E741-F1
#
_cell.length_a   1.000
_cell.length_b   1.000
_cell.length_c   1.000
_cell.angle_alpha   90.00
_cell.angle_beta   90.00
_cell.angle_gamma   90.00
#
_symmetry.space_group_name_H-M   'P 1'
#
loop_
_entity.id
_entity.type
_entity.pdbx_description
1 polymer ?
#
loop_
_entity_poly.entity_id
_entity_poly.type
_entity_poly.pdbx_seq_one_letter_code
_entity_poly.pdbx_strand_id
1 'polypeptide(L)'
;MKKIKIAITGGIGSGKSLVSDYLEKKGFPVLRADLIAKELMAHDPEVKGFLITEFGPESFLDDKLNTKFLAEKVFSNEEDVLKINAIVHLPTMEKIDLLANDLFKSHNVV
;
A
#
# COMPACT_ATOMS: atom_id res chain seq x y z
N MET A 1 -18.28 -19.33 10.90
CA MET A 1 -16.87 -19.40 11.36
C MET A 1 -16.32 -17.99 11.51
N LYS A 2 -15.38 -17.76 12.43
CA LYS A 2 -14.78 -16.44 12.68
C LYS A 2 -13.73 -16.16 11.61
N LYS A 3 -13.92 -15.09 10.84
CA LYS A 3 -12.94 -14.61 9.85
C LYS A 3 -11.73 -14.03 10.60
N ILE A 4 -10.52 -14.43 10.24
CA ILE A 4 -9.28 -13.99 10.90
C ILE A 4 -8.42 -13.22 9.88
N LYS A 5 -7.96 -12.04 10.27
CA LYS A 5 -6.92 -11.28 9.57
C LYS A 5 -5.62 -11.42 10.36
N ILE A 6 -4.52 -11.76 9.69
CA ILE A 6 -3.19 -11.87 10.29
C ILE A 6 -2.29 -10.84 9.61
N ALA A 7 -1.75 -9.91 10.40
CA ALA A 7 -0.77 -8.95 9.91
C ALA A 7 0.65 -9.54 10.01
N ILE A 8 1.39 -9.51 8.91
CA ILE A 8 2.80 -9.90 8.88
C ILE A 8 3.63 -8.62 8.85
N THR A 9 4.44 -8.40 9.89
CA THR A 9 5.30 -7.22 10.05
C THR A 9 6.72 -7.63 10.45
N GLY A 10 7.66 -6.69 10.42
CA GLY A 10 9.08 -6.92 10.68
C GLY A 10 9.98 -5.92 9.95
N GLY A 11 11.23 -5.81 10.39
CA GLY A 11 12.22 -4.91 9.79
C GLY A 11 12.65 -5.29 8.38
N ILE A 12 13.47 -4.43 7.75
CA ILE A 12 14.09 -4.71 6.45
C ILE A 12 14.95 -5.99 6.58
N GLY A 13 14.87 -6.87 5.59
CA GLY A 13 15.63 -8.13 5.58
C GLY A 13 15.09 -9.24 6.49
N SER A 14 13.98 -9.03 7.21
CA SER A 14 13.44 -10.02 8.15
C SER A 14 12.69 -11.20 7.51
N GLY A 15 12.65 -11.30 6.17
CA GLY A 15 12.00 -12.39 5.46
C GLY A 15 10.47 -12.31 5.33
N LYS A 16 9.84 -11.14 5.56
CA LYS A 16 8.38 -10.96 5.40
C LYS A 16 7.86 -11.46 4.06
N SER A 17 8.49 -11.02 2.97
CA SER A 17 8.10 -11.41 1.61
C SER A 17 8.21 -12.92 1.42
N LEU A 18 9.23 -13.58 1.97
CA LEU A 18 9.37 -15.03 1.88
C LEU A 18 8.21 -15.76 2.58
N VAL A 19 7.79 -15.30 3.76
CA VAL A 19 6.65 -15.88 4.49
C VAL A 19 5.34 -15.63 3.74
N SER A 20 5.13 -14.42 3.22
CA SER A 20 3.98 -14.07 2.39
C SER A 20 3.89 -14.95 1.13
N ASP A 21 5.00 -15.10 0.39
CA ASP A 21 5.08 -15.96 -0.80
C ASP A 21 4.76 -17.43 -0.46
N TYR A 22 5.25 -17.91 0.69
CA TYR A 22 4.98 -19.26 1.16
C TYR A 22 3.48 -19.48 1.44
N LEU A 23 2.82 -18.53 2.09
CA LEU A 23 1.38 -18.60 2.39
C LEU A 23 0.54 -18.57 1.10
N GLU A 24 0.88 -17.71 0.14
CA GLU A 24 0.24 -17.67 -1.18
C GLU A 24 0.33 -19.03 -1.88
N LYS A 25 1.53 -19.64 -1.89
CA LYS A 25 1.75 -20.98 -2.46
C LYS A 25 0.97 -22.09 -1.76
N LYS A 26 0.57 -21.89 -0.50
CA LYS A 26 -0.30 -22.81 0.26
C LYS A 26 -1.79 -22.57 0.04
N GLY A 27 -2.15 -21.62 -0.83
CA GLY A 27 -3.54 -21.30 -1.17
C GLY A 27 -4.19 -20.29 -0.24
N PHE A 28 -3.43 -19.65 0.66
CA PHE A 28 -3.96 -18.56 1.47
C PHE A 28 -3.91 -17.25 0.68
N PRO A 29 -4.99 -16.46 0.68
CA PRO A 29 -4.94 -15.14 0.07
C PRO A 29 -4.05 -14.22 0.91
N VAL A 30 -3.16 -13.48 0.25
CA VAL A 30 -2.28 -12.51 0.88
C VAL A 30 -2.49 -11.14 0.24
N LEU A 31 -2.72 -10.14 1.09
CA LEU A 31 -2.81 -8.74 0.68
C LEU A 31 -1.51 -8.04 1.06
N ARG A 32 -0.87 -7.40 0.08
CA ARG A 32 0.41 -6.70 0.27
C ARG A 32 0.16 -5.20 0.34
N ALA A 33 0.34 -4.62 1.53
CA ALA A 33 0.10 -3.20 1.78
C ALA A 33 0.92 -2.30 0.84
N ASP A 34 2.22 -2.58 0.67
CA ASP A 34 3.11 -1.76 -0.17
C ASP A 34 2.66 -1.73 -1.65
N LEU A 35 2.14 -2.86 -2.17
CA LEU A 35 1.64 -2.92 -3.54
C LEU A 35 0.33 -2.15 -3.68
N ILE A 36 -0.59 -2.31 -2.72
CA ILE A 36 -1.87 -1.60 -2.71
C ILE A 36 -1.64 -0.08 -2.62
N ALA A 37 -0.75 0.36 -1.73
CA ALA A 37 -0.35 1.76 -1.63
C ALA A 37 0.22 2.30 -2.94
N LYS A 38 1.11 1.53 -3.59
CA LYS A 38 1.71 1.92 -4.88
C LYS A 38 0.66 2.08 -5.98
N GLU A 39 -0.28 1.14 -6.07
CA GLU A 39 -1.40 1.20 -7.03
C GLU A 39 -2.29 2.42 -6.77
N LEU A 40 -2.64 2.69 -5.52
CA LEU A 40 -3.43 3.87 -5.15
C LEU A 40 -2.71 5.17 -5.53
N MET A 41 -1.43 5.31 -5.18
CA MET A 41 -0.66 6.51 -5.56
C MET A 41 -0.54 6.70 -7.08
N ALA A 42 -0.54 5.62 -7.85
CA ALA A 42 -0.41 5.69 -9.31
C ALA A 42 -1.74 5.96 -10.03
N HIS A 43 -2.85 5.43 -9.51
CA HIS A 43 -4.11 5.32 -10.27
C HIS A 43 -5.32 5.95 -9.58
N ASP A 44 -5.28 6.17 -8.27
CA ASP A 44 -6.38 6.81 -7.55
C ASP A 44 -6.34 8.33 -7.79
N PRO A 45 -7.37 8.93 -8.42
CA PRO A 45 -7.36 10.35 -8.76
C PRO A 45 -7.31 11.27 -7.53
N GLU A 46 -7.89 10.85 -6.42
CA GLU A 46 -7.92 11.63 -5.18
C GLU A 46 -6.55 11.60 -4.50
N VAL A 47 -5.96 10.42 -4.34
CA VAL A 47 -4.58 10.28 -3.81
C VAL A 47 -3.59 11.04 -4.68
N LYS A 48 -3.70 10.91 -6.00
CA LYS A 48 -2.88 11.66 -6.96
C LYS A 48 -3.03 13.16 -6.81
N GLY A 49 -4.26 13.66 -6.65
CA GLY A 49 -4.55 15.07 -6.42
C GLY A 49 -3.87 15.60 -5.14
N PHE A 50 -3.95 14.85 -4.04
CA PHE A 50 -3.26 15.20 -2.80
C PHE A 50 -1.73 15.20 -2.95
N LEU A 51 -1.16 14.19 -3.62
CA LEU A 51 0.28 14.14 -3.89
C LEU A 51 0.76 15.33 -4.73
N ILE A 52 0.02 15.71 -5.77
CA ILE A 52 0.36 16.88 -6.59
C ILE A 52 0.24 18.17 -5.78
N THR A 53 -0.77 18.28 -4.92
CA THR A 53 -1.00 19.46 -4.07
C THR A 53 0.12 19.66 -3.06
N GLU A 54 0.55 18.59 -2.39
CA GLU A 54 1.55 18.64 -1.31
C GLU A 54 2.99 18.63 -1.86
N PHE A 55 3.29 17.81 -2.86
CA PHE A 55 4.66 17.60 -3.34
C PHE A 55 4.96 18.24 -4.70
N GLY A 56 3.96 18.80 -5.37
CA GLY A 56 4.10 19.50 -6.66
C GLY A 56 3.84 18.59 -7.87
N PRO A 57 3.65 19.18 -9.06
CA PRO A 57 3.37 18.45 -10.30
C PRO A 57 4.48 17.46 -10.69
N GLU A 58 5.73 17.70 -10.28
CA GLU A 58 6.89 16.82 -10.54
C GLU A 58 6.78 15.45 -9.89
N SER A 59 5.84 15.29 -8.94
CA SER A 59 5.45 14.00 -8.36
C SER A 59 4.92 13.02 -9.40
N PHE A 60 4.55 13.52 -10.59
CA PHE A 60 4.15 12.72 -11.74
C PHE A 60 4.92 13.15 -13.00
N LEU A 61 5.30 12.18 -13.83
CA LEU A 61 5.92 12.37 -15.13
C LEU A 61 5.10 11.62 -16.19
N ASP A 62 4.60 12.32 -17.21
CA ASP A 62 3.74 11.74 -18.24
C ASP A 62 2.59 10.91 -17.66
N ASP A 63 1.92 11.49 -16.66
CA ASP A 63 0.80 10.90 -15.91
C ASP A 63 1.18 9.71 -14.98
N LYS A 64 2.46 9.31 -14.94
CA LYS A 64 2.97 8.22 -14.10
C LYS A 64 3.62 8.73 -12.82
N LEU A 65 3.43 7.99 -11.73
CA LEU A 65 4.04 8.31 -10.43
C LEU A 65 5.57 8.38 -10.52
N ASN A 66 6.14 9.54 -10.19
CA ASN A 66 7.58 9.77 -10.14
C ASN A 66 8.14 9.35 -8.78
N THR A 67 8.24 8.04 -8.57
CA THR A 67 8.71 7.45 -7.30
C THR A 67 10.09 7.92 -6.87
N LYS A 68 10.98 8.21 -7.82
CA LYS A 68 12.33 8.71 -7.54
C LYS A 68 12.29 10.12 -6.94
N PHE A 69 11.56 11.03 -7.58
CA PHE A 69 11.38 12.40 -7.07
C PHE A 69 10.71 12.41 -5.70
N LEU A 70 9.63 11.63 -5.53
CA LEU A 70 8.94 11.53 -4.25
C LEU A 70 9.87 10.97 -3.16
N ALA A 71 10.64 9.92 -3.44
CA ALA A 71 11.60 9.37 -2.49
C ALA A 71 12.66 10.41 -2.10
N GLU A 72 13.27 11.09 -3.07
CA GLU A 72 14.29 12.12 -2.81
C GLU A 72 13.73 13.28 -1.98
N LYS A 73 12.51 13.74 -2.28
CA LYS A 73 11.86 14.84 -1.57
C LYS A 73 11.41 14.42 -0.17
N VAL A 74 10.66 13.33 -0.06
CA VAL A 74 10.06 12.85 1.20
C VAL A 74 11.12 12.39 2.18
N PHE A 75 12.09 11.57 1.76
CA PHE A 75 13.08 11.03 2.69
C PHE A 75 14.15 12.06 3.10
N SER A 76 14.11 13.27 2.55
CA SER A 76 14.97 14.38 3.00
C SER A 76 14.44 15.10 4.24
N ASN A 77 13.18 14.91 4.61
CA ASN A 77 12.50 15.64 5.68
C ASN A 77 11.48 14.76 6.43
N GLU A 78 11.62 14.63 7.75
CA GLU A 78 10.68 13.87 8.58
C GLU A 78 9.23 14.38 8.50
N GLU A 79 9.03 15.69 8.32
CA GLU A 79 7.69 16.26 8.17
C GLU A 79 7.02 15.77 6.86
N ASP A 80 7.80 15.65 5.79
CA ASP A 80 7.30 15.20 4.50
C ASP A 80 7.01 13.69 4.51
N VAL A 81 7.78 12.91 5.28
CA VAL A 81 7.45 11.51 5.60
C VAL A 81 6.09 11.42 6.28
N LEU A 82 5.80 12.28 7.26
CA LEU A 82 4.50 12.29 7.94
C LEU A 82 3.36 12.68 6.98
N LYS A 83 3.56 13.68 6.13
CA LYS A 83 2.57 14.11 5.13
C LYS A 83 2.23 13.02 4.14
N ILE A 84 3.23 12.40 3.51
CA ILE A 84 2.95 11.35 2.52
C ILE A 84 2.27 10.14 3.18
N ASN A 85 2.69 9.78 4.40
CA ASN A 85 2.08 8.67 5.12
C ASN A 85 0.62 8.99 5.47
N ALA A 86 0.29 10.22 5.85
CA ALA A 86 -1.09 10.63 6.10
C ALA A 86 -1.98 10.52 4.85
N ILE A 87 -1.45 10.92 3.68
CA ILE A 87 -2.14 10.82 2.39
C ILE A 87 -2.38 9.35 2.01
N VAL A 88 -1.39 8.49 2.21
CA VAL A 88 -1.39 7.12 1.64
C VAL A 88 -1.98 6.08 2.59
N HIS A 89 -1.75 6.20 3.90
CA HIS A 89 -2.11 5.14 4.86
C HIS A 89 -3.61 4.92 4.97
N LEU A 90 -4.41 5.99 5.09
CA LEU A 90 -5.87 5.85 5.26
C LEU A 90 -6.52 5.17 4.03
N PRO A 91 -6.32 5.66 2.79
CA PRO A 91 -6.85 4.99 1.59
C PRO A 91 -6.34 3.54 1.44
N THR A 92 -5.09 3.27 1.82
CA THR A 92 -4.52 1.91 1.77
C THR A 92 -5.24 0.97 2.73
N MET A 93 -5.48 1.40 3.97
CA MET A 93 -6.20 0.59 4.97
C MET A 93 -7.63 0.31 4.53
N GLU A 94 -8.34 1.33 4.02
CA GLU A 94 -9.71 1.17 3.49
C GLU A 94 -9.73 0.18 2.32
N LYS A 95 -8.78 0.29 1.39
CA LYS A 95 -8.67 -0.63 0.25
C LYS A 95 -8.38 -2.06 0.69
N ILE A 96 -7.49 -2.24 1.68
CA ILE A 96 -7.20 -3.56 2.27
C ILE A 96 -8.47 -4.16 2.88
N ASP A 97 -9.25 -3.38 3.63
CA ASP A 97 -10.47 -3.87 4.26
C ASP A 97 -11.54 -4.25 3.23
N LEU A 98 -11.70 -3.48 2.15
CA LEU A 98 -12.57 -3.84 1.03
C LEU A 98 -12.15 -5.16 0.40
N LEU A 99 -10.86 -5.31 0.05
CA LEU A 99 -10.33 -6.53 -0.56
C LEU A 99 -10.46 -7.74 0.37
N ALA A 100 -10.16 -7.57 1.66
CA ALA A 100 -10.31 -8.63 2.66
C ALA A 100 -11.77 -9.08 2.78
N ASN A 101 -12.71 -8.15 2.79
CA ASN A 101 -14.14 -8.46 2.84
C ASN A 101 -14.60 -9.26 1.62
N ASP A 102 -14.09 -8.94 0.43
CA ASP A 102 -14.45 -9.68 -0.78
C ASP A 102 -13.80 -11.06 -0.85
N LEU A 103 -12.56 -11.21 -0.38
CA LEU A 103 -11.93 -12.51 -0.18
C LEU A 103 -12.74 -13.38 0.78
N PHE A 104 -13.22 -12.81 1.87
CA PHE A 104 -14.06 -13.51 2.84
C PHE A 104 -15.47 -13.88 2.34
N LYS A 105 -15.93 -13.32 1.22
CA LYS A 105 -17.20 -13.72 0.58
C LYS A 105 -16.98 -14.81 -0.47
N SER A 106 -15.88 -14.69 -1.22
CA SER A 106 -15.57 -15.55 -2.37
C SER A 106 -14.93 -16.88 -1.98
N HIS A 107 -14.21 -16.91 -0.86
CA HIS A 107 -13.54 -18.11 -0.39
C HIS A 107 -14.31 -18.66 0.82
N ASN A 108 -14.78 -19.90 0.72
CA ASN A 108 -15.04 -20.75 1.89
C ASN A 108 -13.69 -21.08 2.54
N VAL A 109 -13.04 -20.07 3.13
CA VAL A 109 -11.82 -20.26 3.92
C VAL A 109 -12.26 -20.99 5.18
N VAL A 110 -12.13 -22.32 5.14
CA VAL A 110 -12.27 -23.20 6.31
C VAL A 110 -11.09 -22.95 7.25
#